data_AF-A0A532D3N9-F1
#
_entry.id   AF-A0A532D3N9-F1
#
_cell.length_a   1.000
_cell.length_b   1.000
_cell.length_c   1.000
_cell.angle_alpha   90.00
_cell.angle_beta   90.00
_cell.angle_gamma   90.00
#
_symmetry.space_group_name_H-M   'P 1'
#
loop_
_entity.id
_entity.type
_entity.pdbx_description
1 polymer ?
#
loop_
_entity_poly.entity_id
_entity_poly.type
_entity_poly.pdbx_seq_one_letter_code
_entity_poly.pdbx_strand_id
1 'polypeptide(L)' 'MTQPSIILGMSGGVDSSVAALLLTQQGYRVHGVTLQVWEHEDETVAASQRWQERGCCKVGLAR' A
#
# COMPACT_ATOMS: atom_id res chain seq x y z
N MET A 1 9.12 12.71 24.47
CA MET A 1 8.02 12.98 23.51
C MET A 1 8.02 11.86 22.49
N THR A 2 6.88 11.23 22.23
CA THR A 2 6.79 10.15 21.23
C THR A 2 6.81 10.77 19.84
N GLN A 3 7.69 10.27 18.98
CA GLN A 3 7.75 10.67 17.57
C GLN A 3 6.49 10.16 16.85
N PRO A 4 5.67 11.02 16.21
CA PRO A 4 4.48 10.54 15.53
C PRO A 4 4.85 9.60 14.38
N SER A 5 4.10 8.50 14.24
CA SER A 5 4.32 7.48 13.22
C SER A 5 3.34 7.67 12.06
N ILE A 6 3.83 7.57 10.83
CA ILE A 6 3.04 7.77 9.60
C ILE A 6 3.17 6.53 8.71
N ILE A 7 2.04 5.98 8.28
CA ILE A 7 1.99 5.00 7.19
C ILE A 7 1.82 5.78 5.88
N LEU A 8 2.72 5.59 4.92
CA LEU A 8 2.70 6.28 3.64
C LEU A 8 2.52 5.27 2.49
N GLY A 9 1.53 5.51 1.63
CA GLY A 9 1.37 4.75 0.40
C GLY A 9 2.54 5.00 -0.55
N MET A 10 3.28 3.94 -0.88
CA MET A 10 4.43 3.95 -1.78
C MET A 10 4.02 3.35 -3.13
N SER A 11 3.70 4.20 -4.10
CA SER A 11 3.34 3.75 -5.46
C SER A 11 4.53 3.26 -6.28
N GLY A 12 5.76 3.57 -5.82
CA GLY A 12 7.00 3.37 -6.58
C GLY A 12 7.35 4.56 -7.48
N GLY A 13 6.48 5.57 -7.57
CA GLY A 13 6.74 6.82 -8.29
C GLY A 13 7.58 7.84 -7.51
N VAL A 14 8.09 8.85 -8.23
CA VAL A 14 8.91 9.93 -7.66
C VAL A 14 8.17 10.72 -6.59
N ASP A 15 6.87 10.98 -6.78
CA ASP A 15 6.08 11.77 -5.84
C ASP A 15 6.01 11.13 -4.45
N SER A 16 5.72 9.82 -4.40
CA SER A 16 5.68 9.07 -3.13
C SER A 16 7.05 9.00 -2.45
N SER A 17 8.13 8.96 -3.25
CA SER A 17 9.51 8.95 -2.74
C SER A 17 9.90 10.31 -2.14
N VAL A 18 9.54 11.41 -2.78
CA VAL A 18 9.79 12.77 -2.27
C VAL A 18 8.94 13.05 -1.04
N ALA A 19 7.68 12.61 -1.01
CA ALA A 19 6.83 12.71 0.18
C ALA A 19 7.45 11.98 1.40
N ALA A 20 7.98 10.77 1.20
CA ALA A 20 8.68 10.03 2.25
C ALA A 20 9.89 10.81 2.79
N LEU A 21 10.70 11.36 1.89
CA LEU A 21 11.88 12.15 2.24
C LEU A 21 11.52 13.37 3.11
N LEU A 22 10.51 14.14 2.70
CA LEU A 22 10.07 15.33 3.42
C LEU A 22 9.56 15.00 4.83
N LEU A 23 8.78 13.93 4.98
CA LEU A 23 8.27 13.50 6.29
C LEU A 23 9.41 13.00 7.20
N THR A 24 10.38 12.27 6.66
CA THR A 24 11.57 11.87 7.44
C THR A 24 12.39 13.08 7.88
N GLN A 25 12.60 14.08 7.02
CA GLN A 25 13.32 15.32 7.35
C GLN A 25 12.62 16.15 8.43
N GLN A 26 11.29 16.12 8.47
CA GLN A 26 10.49 16.75 9.53
C GLN A 26 10.52 15.97 10.86
N GLY A 27 11.24 14.85 10.91
CA GLY A 27 11.40 14.06 12.12
C GLY A 27 10.19 13.18 12.42
N TYR A 28 9.46 12.70 11.41
CA TYR A 28 8.45 11.65 11.59
C TYR A 28 9.05 10.25 11.44
N ARG A 29 8.44 9.28 12.12
CA ARG A 29 8.72 7.86 11.90
C ARG A 29 7.84 7.36 10.74
N VAL A 30 8.40 7.29 9.54
CA VAL A 30 7.66 6.95 8.31
C VAL A 30 7.80 5.47 7.99
N HIS A 31 6.68 4.82 7.67
CA HIS A 31 6.60 3.44 7.20
C HIS A 31 5.94 3.43 5.82
N GLY A 32 6.69 3.06 4.78
CA GLY A 32 6.17 2.95 3.42
C GLY A 32 5.40 1.64 3.20
N VAL A 33 4.25 1.70 2.53
CA VAL A 33 3.43 0.54 2.15
C VAL A 33 3.10 0.62 0.67
N THR A 34 3.51 -0.38 -0.11
CA THR A 34 3.07 -0.54 -1.49
C THR A 34 1.84 -1.42 -1.53
N LEU A 35 0.79 -0.92 -2.17
CA LEU A 35 -0.45 -1.66 -2.37
C LEU A 35 -0.39 -2.35 -3.74
N GLN A 36 -0.49 -3.67 -3.77
CA GLN A 36 -0.78 -4.39 -4.99
C GLN A 36 -2.31 -4.45 -5.10
N VAL A 37 -2.90 -3.78 -6.10
CA VAL A 37 -4.37 -3.72 -6.25
C VAL A 37 -4.88 -4.46 -7.49
N TRP A 38 -3.96 -4.84 -8.37
CA TRP A 38 -4.23 -5.62 -9.57
C TRP A 38 -3.43 -6.92 -9.50
N GLU A 39 -4.13 -8.04 -9.54
CA GLU A 39 -3.53 -9.34 -9.86
C GLU A 39 -3.32 -9.39 -11.38
N HIS A 40 -2.20 -9.95 -11.84
CA HIS A 40 -2.06 -10.24 -13.26
C HIS A 40 -3.17 -11.22 -13.64
N GLU A 41 -3.97 -10.86 -14.64
CA GLU A 41 -5.01 -11.73 -15.16
C GLU A 41 -4.33 -12.92 -15.84
N ASP A 42 -4.17 -14.03 -15.12
CA ASP A 42 -3.98 -15.30 -15.79
C ASP A 42 -5.26 -15.55 -16.60
N GLU A 43 -5.13 -15.56 -17.93
CA GLU A 43 -6.23 -15.80 -18.91
C GLU A 43 -7.01 -17.12 -18.66
N THR A 44 -6.57 -17.94 -17.71
CA THR A 44 -7.09 -19.27 -17.40
C THR A 44 -8.12 -19.31 -16.26
N VAL A 45 -8.35 -18.21 -15.53
CA VAL A 45 -9.26 -18.22 -14.36
C VAL A 45 -10.70 -17.81 -14.75
N ALA A 46 -11.65 -18.73 -14.54
CA ALA A 46 -13.05 -18.57 -14.90
C ALA A 46 -13.72 -17.33 -14.24
N ALA A 47 -14.51 -16.59 -15.02
CA ALA A 47 -15.14 -15.33 -14.63
C ALA A 47 -16.03 -15.40 -13.36
N SER A 48 -16.48 -16.59 -12.96
CA SER A 48 -17.34 -16.83 -11.79
C SER A 48 -16.58 -16.93 -10.46
N GLN A 49 -15.27 -17.17 -10.46
CA GLN A 49 -14.43 -17.17 -9.24
C GLN A 49 -13.74 -15.81 -9.01
N ARG A 50 -13.90 -14.89 -9.96
CA ARG A 50 -13.19 -13.60 -10.09
C ARG A 50 -13.44 -12.59 -8.95
N TRP A 51 -14.41 -12.83 -8.07
CA TRP A 51 -14.74 -11.95 -6.93
C TRP A 51 -14.42 -12.54 -5.55
N GLN A 52 -14.32 -13.87 -5.41
CA GLN A 52 -14.12 -14.51 -4.10
C GLN A 52 -12.64 -14.61 -3.68
N GLU A 53 -11.71 -14.46 -4.62
CA GLU A 53 -10.27 -14.67 -4.37
C GLU A 53 -9.41 -13.41 -4.46
N ARG A 54 -9.99 -12.20 -4.55
CA ARG A 54 -9.23 -10.94 -4.63
C ARG A 54 -8.66 -10.54 -3.28
N GLY A 55 -7.62 -11.24 -2.85
CA GLY A 55 -6.82 -10.97 -1.66
C GLY A 55 -5.69 -9.97 -1.89
N CYS A 56 -5.86 -8.99 -2.77
CA CYS A 56 -4.77 -8.12 -3.20
C CYS A 56 -4.38 -7.06 -2.13
N CYS A 57 -5.30 -6.67 -1.23
CA CYS A 57 -5.05 -5.66 -0.19
C CYS A 57 -5.92 -5.88 1.07
N LYS A 58 -5.63 -6.90 1.90
CA LYS A 58 -6.22 -6.94 3.26
C LYS A 58 -5.37 -6.10 4.23
N VAL A 59 -5.46 -4.77 4.14
CA VAL A 59 -5.35 -3.96 5.37
C VAL A 59 -6.71 -4.09 6.03
N GLY A 60 -6.85 -5.08 6.91
CA GLY A 60 -8.10 -5.36 7.62
C GLY A 60 -8.57 -4.11 8.36
N LEU A 61 -9.58 -3.44 7.81
CA LEU A 61 -10.36 -2.48 8.56
C LEU A 61 -11.27 -3.27 9.52
N ALA A 62 -11.16 -2.94 10.82
CA ALA A 62 -12.09 -3.28 11.92
C ALA A 62 -12.05 -4.71 12.51
N ARG A 63 -11.09 -4.96 13.40
CA ARG A 63 -11.29 -4.97 14.87
C ARG A 63 -9.95 -4.95 15.59
#